data_AF-A0A3C0HGW0-F1
#
_entry.id   AF-A0A3C0HGW0-F1
#
_cell.length_a   1.000
_cell.length_b   1.000
_cell.length_c   1.000
_cell.angle_alpha   90.00
_cell.angle_beta   90.00
_cell.angle_gamma   90.00
#
_symmetry.space_group_name_H-M   'P 1'
#
loop_
_entity.id
_entity.type
_entity.pdbx_description
1 polymer ?
#
loop_
_entity_poly.entity_id
_entity_poly.type
_entity_poly.pdbx_seq_one_letter_code
_entity_poly.pdbx_strand_id
1 'polypeptide(L)'
;QGFGWASTYESGMAGHTITSGIEGAWTPTPTTWDMSYFETLFGFEWELTKSPAGAHQWKPKGDAGRSVPDAHTPGVFHQPMMTTADLALRFDPAYEKISRDFMANPQKFADAFARAWFKLTHRDMGPRARYLGKLVPKEVLIWQDPVPAVDHPLVDSADIATLKSKVLASGLTIPQLVATAWA
;
A
#
# COMPACT_ATOMS: atom_id res chain seq x y z
N GLN A 1 18.34 -14.30 -20.53
CA GLN A 1 18.57 -15.18 -19.36
C GLN A 1 18.91 -14.30 -18.17
N GLY A 2 17.92 -13.91 -17.36
CA GLY A 2 18.05 -12.99 -16.21
C GLY A 2 17.09 -13.32 -15.06
N PHE A 3 16.59 -14.56 -15.04
CA PHE A 3 15.75 -15.09 -13.98
C PHE A 3 16.62 -15.66 -12.84
N GLY A 4 16.07 -15.68 -11.63
CA GLY A 4 16.69 -16.27 -10.43
C GLY A 4 15.68 -17.16 -9.69
N TRP A 5 16.05 -17.63 -8.49
CA TRP A 5 15.21 -18.51 -7.65
C TRP A 5 14.73 -19.79 -8.36
N ALA A 6 15.61 -20.42 -9.14
CA ALA A 6 15.34 -21.76 -9.64
C ALA A 6 15.19 -22.73 -8.46
N SER A 7 13.99 -23.28 -8.28
CA SER A 7 13.70 -24.25 -7.23
C SER A 7 13.99 -25.67 -7.73
N THR A 8 14.69 -26.45 -6.92
CA THR A 8 14.92 -27.89 -7.16
C THR A 8 13.91 -28.77 -6.44
N TYR A 9 12.94 -28.18 -5.73
CA TYR A 9 11.89 -28.90 -5.03
C TYR A 9 10.80 -29.36 -6.01
N GLU A 10 10.71 -30.67 -6.23
CA GLU A 10 9.73 -31.29 -7.13
C GLU A 10 9.72 -30.65 -8.52
N SER A 11 8.59 -30.07 -8.97
CA SER A 11 8.53 -29.36 -10.26
C SER A 11 9.12 -27.95 -10.22
N GLY A 12 9.37 -27.40 -9.03
CA GLY A 12 9.86 -26.05 -8.81
C GLY A 12 8.87 -24.93 -9.16
N MET A 13 7.60 -25.25 -9.44
CA MET A 13 6.56 -24.31 -9.88
C MET A 13 5.14 -24.82 -9.56
N ALA A 14 4.13 -23.98 -9.77
CA ALA A 14 2.72 -24.27 -9.45
C ALA A 14 2.57 -24.74 -7.99
N GLY A 15 2.01 -25.93 -7.76
CA GLY A 15 1.82 -26.48 -6.41
C GLY A 15 3.11 -26.71 -5.61
N HIS A 16 4.28 -26.63 -6.25
CA HIS A 16 5.59 -26.74 -5.62
C HIS A 16 6.39 -25.42 -5.65
N THR A 17 5.70 -24.29 -5.89
CA THR A 17 6.31 -22.96 -5.90
C THR A 17 6.78 -22.58 -4.50
N ILE A 18 8.02 -22.10 -4.37
CA ILE A 18 8.54 -21.56 -3.11
C ILE A 18 8.97 -20.11 -3.35
N THR A 19 8.37 -19.19 -2.60
CA THR A 19 8.73 -17.76 -2.65
C THR A 19 9.22 -17.27 -1.29
N SER A 20 8.32 -17.04 -0.33
CA SER A 20 8.68 -16.57 1.02
C SER A 20 8.99 -17.72 1.99
N GLY A 21 8.52 -18.93 1.69
CA GLY A 21 8.52 -20.07 2.59
C GLY A 21 7.34 -20.10 3.57
N ILE A 22 6.43 -19.11 3.55
CA ILE A 22 5.11 -19.17 4.19
C ILE A 22 4.13 -19.83 3.19
N GLU A 23 3.16 -20.59 3.69
CA GLU A 23 2.28 -21.41 2.85
C GLU A 23 0.78 -21.23 3.17
N GLY A 24 -0.04 -21.23 2.12
CA GLY A 24 -1.49 -21.13 2.17
C GLY A 24 -2.05 -19.75 1.81
N ALA A 25 -3.37 -19.66 1.79
CA ALA A 25 -4.09 -18.43 1.44
C ALA A 25 -4.94 -17.90 2.59
N TRP A 26 -5.23 -16.60 2.55
CA TRP A 26 -5.97 -15.90 3.59
C TRP A 26 -7.49 -16.07 3.49
N THR A 27 -8.02 -16.22 2.28
CA THR A 27 -9.47 -16.12 2.01
C THR A 27 -10.02 -17.35 1.29
N PRO A 28 -11.32 -17.67 1.47
CA PRO A 28 -12.00 -18.71 0.69
C PRO A 28 -12.17 -18.35 -0.80
N THR A 29 -11.97 -17.08 -1.14
CA THR A 29 -12.15 -16.50 -2.48
C THR A 29 -10.91 -15.71 -2.92
N PRO A 30 -9.73 -16.35 -3.13
CA PRO A 30 -8.46 -15.65 -3.30
C PRO A 30 -8.37 -14.71 -4.52
N THR A 31 -9.30 -14.84 -5.46
CA THR A 31 -9.34 -14.07 -6.71
C THR A 31 -10.50 -13.08 -6.78
N THR A 32 -11.24 -12.89 -5.68
CA THR A 32 -12.39 -11.98 -5.61
C THR A 32 -12.15 -10.89 -4.56
N TRP A 33 -12.49 -9.65 -4.90
CA TRP A 33 -12.51 -8.55 -3.93
C TRP A 33 -13.74 -8.65 -3.05
N ASP A 34 -13.53 -8.91 -1.76
CA ASP A 34 -14.58 -8.98 -0.74
C ASP A 34 -13.98 -8.71 0.66
N MET A 35 -14.78 -8.93 1.71
CA MET A 35 -14.39 -8.70 3.11
C MET A 35 -13.92 -9.97 3.84
N SER A 36 -13.76 -11.08 3.11
CA SER A 36 -13.51 -12.39 3.71
C SER A 36 -12.16 -12.47 4.45
N TYR A 37 -11.21 -11.58 4.13
CA TYR A 37 -9.98 -11.41 4.91
C TYR A 37 -10.27 -11.05 6.38
N PHE A 38 -11.08 -10.01 6.62
CA PHE A 38 -11.43 -9.59 7.98
C PHE A 38 -12.36 -10.59 8.67
N GLU A 39 -13.30 -11.18 7.92
CA GLU A 39 -14.14 -12.27 8.43
C GLU A 39 -13.31 -13.46 8.90
N THR A 40 -12.27 -13.82 8.15
CA THR A 40 -11.33 -14.88 8.52
C THR A 40 -10.50 -14.47 9.74
N LEU A 41 -9.91 -13.27 9.73
CA LEU A 41 -9.06 -12.76 10.81
C LEU A 41 -9.78 -12.74 12.17
N PHE A 42 -11.03 -12.29 12.19
CA PHE A 42 -11.83 -12.18 13.41
C PHE A 42 -12.71 -13.40 13.71
N GLY A 43 -13.03 -14.22 12.71
CA GLY A 43 -13.93 -15.38 12.84
C GLY A 43 -13.29 -16.63 13.43
N PHE A 44 -11.96 -16.69 13.47
CA PHE A 44 -11.21 -17.81 14.06
C PHE A 44 -10.34 -17.40 15.22
N GLU A 45 -10.09 -18.34 16.12
CA GLU A 45 -8.95 -18.27 17.04
C GLU A 45 -7.73 -18.91 16.39
N TRP A 46 -6.55 -18.34 16.60
CA TRP A 46 -5.33 -18.70 15.88
C TRP A 46 -4.34 -19.44 16.78
N GLU A 47 -3.65 -20.44 16.23
CA GLU A 47 -2.51 -21.11 16.86
C GLU A 47 -1.27 -21.08 15.97
N LEU A 48 -0.12 -20.90 16.62
CA LEU A 48 1.17 -20.87 15.94
C LEU A 48 1.49 -22.25 15.39
N THR A 49 1.91 -22.29 14.14
CA THR A 49 2.34 -23.51 13.45
C THR A 49 3.56 -23.22 12.59
N LYS A 50 3.99 -24.22 11.82
CA LYS A 50 5.06 -24.08 10.83
C LYS A 50 4.55 -24.42 9.44
N SER A 51 4.99 -23.66 8.44
CA SER A 51 4.82 -23.99 7.02
C SER A 51 5.57 -25.29 6.67
N PRO A 52 5.30 -25.91 5.51
CA PRO A 52 6.11 -27.01 4.99
C PRO A 52 7.60 -26.68 4.87
N ALA A 53 7.96 -25.41 4.66
CA ALA A 53 9.34 -24.93 4.63
C ALA A 53 9.91 -24.56 6.03
N GLY A 54 9.13 -24.73 7.10
CA GLY A 54 9.55 -24.50 8.48
C GLY A 54 9.38 -23.06 8.99
N ALA A 55 8.79 -22.16 8.20
CA ALA A 55 8.54 -20.77 8.59
C ALA A 55 7.39 -20.68 9.60
N HIS A 56 7.46 -19.72 10.53
CA HIS A 56 6.37 -19.47 11.48
C HIS A 56 5.18 -18.82 10.78
N GLN A 57 3.99 -19.41 10.95
CA GLN A 57 2.71 -18.90 10.47
C GLN A 57 1.58 -19.34 11.41
N TRP A 58 0.36 -18.90 11.16
CA TRP A 58 -0.79 -19.18 12.01
C TRP A 58 -1.89 -19.88 11.23
N LYS A 59 -2.57 -20.81 11.89
CA LYS A 59 -3.76 -21.49 11.37
C LYS A 59 -4.92 -21.38 12.37
N PRO A 60 -6.18 -21.54 11.94
CA PRO A 60 -7.31 -21.70 12.85
C PRO A 60 -7.05 -22.84 13.84
N LYS A 61 -7.41 -22.64 15.12
CA LYS A 61 -7.35 -23.68 16.14
C LYS A 61 -8.21 -24.89 15.75
N GLY A 62 -7.65 -26.09 15.92
CA GLY A 62 -8.34 -27.34 15.56
C GLY A 62 -8.53 -27.50 14.05
N ASP A 63 -9.66 -28.10 13.65
CA ASP A 63 -9.99 -28.40 12.25
C ASP A 63 -10.97 -27.39 11.60
N ALA A 64 -11.14 -26.22 12.21
CA ALA A 64 -12.04 -25.18 11.71
C ALA A 64 -11.58 -24.59 10.36
N GLY A 65 -12.53 -24.14 9.54
CA GLY A 65 -12.25 -23.26 8.40
C GLY A 65 -11.65 -23.92 7.16
N ARG A 66 -11.88 -25.21 6.90
CA ARG A 66 -11.47 -25.88 5.64
C ARG A 66 -12.31 -25.44 4.43
N SER A 67 -12.24 -24.17 4.07
CA SER A 67 -13.02 -23.54 3.00
C SER A 67 -12.17 -22.86 1.93
N VAL A 68 -10.83 -22.84 2.09
CA VAL A 68 -9.92 -22.23 1.13
C VAL A 68 -9.63 -23.22 0.01
N PRO A 69 -9.96 -22.93 -1.27
CA PRO A 69 -9.70 -23.84 -2.36
C PRO A 69 -8.19 -23.98 -2.62
N ASP A 70 -7.74 -25.18 -2.96
CA ASP A 70 -6.38 -25.40 -3.46
C ASP A 70 -6.14 -24.64 -4.77
N ALA A 71 -4.94 -24.09 -4.93
CA ALA A 71 -4.59 -23.26 -6.08
C ALA A 71 -4.50 -24.05 -7.40
N HIS A 72 -4.31 -25.37 -7.35
CA HIS A 72 -4.01 -26.20 -8.52
C HIS A 72 -4.87 -27.48 -8.62
N THR A 73 -5.47 -27.93 -7.52
CA THR A 73 -6.22 -29.19 -7.44
C THR A 73 -7.70 -28.93 -7.15
N PRO A 74 -8.58 -29.00 -8.17
CA PRO A 74 -10.02 -28.81 -7.97
C PRO A 74 -10.60 -29.78 -6.93
N GLY A 75 -11.46 -29.27 -6.04
CA GLY A 75 -12.14 -30.06 -5.02
C GLY A 75 -11.31 -30.32 -3.75
N VAL A 76 -10.05 -29.86 -3.70
CA VAL A 76 -9.23 -29.87 -2.48
C VAL A 76 -9.39 -28.55 -1.74
N PHE A 77 -9.55 -28.62 -0.42
CA PHE A 77 -9.74 -27.45 0.45
C PHE A 77 -8.82 -27.49 1.66
N HIS A 78 -8.32 -26.32 2.03
CA HIS A 78 -7.39 -26.08 3.12
C HIS A 78 -8.00 -25.14 4.16
N GLN A 79 -7.38 -25.11 5.35
CA GLN A 79 -7.63 -24.05 6.31
C GLN A 79 -6.96 -22.75 5.81
N PRO A 80 -7.52 -21.57 6.10
CA PRO A 80 -6.81 -20.32 5.85
C PRO A 80 -5.56 -20.23 6.72
N MET A 81 -4.65 -19.37 6.33
CA MET A 81 -3.49 -18.98 7.12
C MET A 81 -3.53 -17.48 7.46
N MET A 82 -2.81 -17.10 8.53
CA MET A 82 -2.43 -15.72 8.81
C MET A 82 -0.94 -15.64 9.13
N THR A 83 -0.29 -14.55 8.75
CA THR A 83 1.06 -14.23 9.21
C THR A 83 1.00 -13.54 10.57
N THR A 84 2.14 -13.42 11.24
CA THR A 84 2.23 -12.62 12.47
C THR A 84 1.89 -11.14 12.21
N ALA A 85 2.21 -10.60 11.03
CA ALA A 85 1.86 -9.23 10.66
C ALA A 85 0.33 -9.06 10.49
N ASP A 86 -0.35 -10.07 9.93
CA ASP A 86 -1.80 -10.06 9.79
C ASP A 86 -2.49 -10.07 11.17
N LEU A 87 -2.02 -10.95 12.06
CA LEU A 87 -2.55 -11.02 13.43
C LEU A 87 -2.33 -9.72 14.20
N ALA A 88 -1.26 -8.97 13.94
CA ALA A 88 -1.04 -7.66 14.55
C ALA A 88 -2.20 -6.68 14.25
N LEU A 89 -2.88 -6.80 13.11
CA LEU A 89 -4.06 -5.98 12.78
C LEU A 89 -5.28 -6.25 13.67
N ARG A 90 -5.29 -7.39 14.38
CA ARG A 90 -6.32 -7.77 15.35
C ARG A 90 -5.85 -7.60 16.79
N PHE A 91 -4.57 -7.82 17.10
CA PHE A 91 -4.09 -7.83 18.49
C PHE A 91 -3.53 -6.48 18.95
N ASP A 92 -3.09 -5.61 18.05
CA ASP A 92 -2.73 -4.24 18.42
C ASP A 92 -4.01 -3.41 18.71
N PRO A 93 -4.14 -2.73 19.86
CA PRO A 93 -5.36 -2.01 20.23
C PRO A 93 -5.75 -0.86 19.29
N ALA A 94 -4.81 -0.26 18.56
CA ALA A 94 -5.10 0.80 17.61
C ALA A 94 -5.53 0.20 16.26
N TYR A 95 -4.81 -0.81 15.76
CA TYR A 95 -5.18 -1.48 14.52
C TYR A 95 -6.48 -2.26 14.65
N GLU A 96 -6.76 -2.88 15.79
CA GLU A 96 -7.99 -3.65 16.01
C GLU A 96 -9.24 -2.80 15.79
N LYS A 97 -9.23 -1.57 16.31
CA LYS A 97 -10.33 -0.61 16.15
C LYS A 97 -10.55 -0.25 14.68
N ILE A 98 -9.46 -0.03 13.94
CA ILE A 98 -9.51 0.28 12.51
C ILE A 98 -10.02 -0.95 11.74
N SER A 99 -9.49 -2.14 12.02
CA SER A 99 -9.86 -3.39 11.38
C SER A 99 -11.33 -3.74 11.61
N ARG A 100 -11.86 -3.56 12.83
CA ARG A 100 -13.28 -3.76 13.12
C ARG A 100 -14.17 -2.74 12.41
N ASP A 101 -13.76 -1.49 12.39
CA ASP A 101 -14.49 -0.44 11.69
C ASP A 101 -14.54 -0.70 10.18
N PHE A 102 -13.42 -1.15 9.58
CA PHE A 102 -13.39 -1.59 8.19
C PHE A 102 -14.26 -2.81 7.93
N MET A 103 -14.22 -3.81 8.81
CA MET A 103 -15.08 -5.00 8.72
C MET A 103 -16.57 -4.63 8.77
N ALA A 104 -16.96 -3.72 9.67
CA ALA A 104 -18.33 -3.24 9.80
C ALA A 104 -18.76 -2.29 8.67
N ASN A 105 -17.81 -1.63 8.01
CA ASN A 105 -18.06 -0.64 6.95
C ASN A 105 -17.26 -0.96 5.68
N PRO A 106 -17.67 -1.97 4.88
CA PRO A 106 -16.91 -2.43 3.71
C PRO A 106 -16.60 -1.34 2.69
N GLN A 107 -17.51 -0.39 2.48
CA GLN A 107 -17.28 0.72 1.55
C GLN A 107 -16.21 1.70 2.02
N LYS A 108 -16.11 1.90 3.35
CA LYS A 108 -15.05 2.71 3.95
C LYS A 108 -13.69 2.04 3.76
N PHE A 109 -13.63 0.72 3.92
CA PHE A 109 -12.41 -0.05 3.64
C PHE A 109 -12.02 0.05 2.17
N ALA A 110 -12.96 -0.14 1.24
CA ALA A 110 -12.69 -0.06 -0.19
C ALA A 110 -12.14 1.31 -0.62
N ASP A 111 -12.74 2.41 -0.15
CA ASP A 111 -12.24 3.77 -0.43
C ASP A 111 -10.85 4.00 0.19
N ALA A 112 -10.66 3.62 1.46
CA ALA A 112 -9.37 3.77 2.13
C ALA A 112 -8.25 2.97 1.45
N PHE A 113 -8.54 1.72 1.06
CA PHE A 113 -7.60 0.86 0.35
C PHE A 113 -7.25 1.44 -1.03
N ALA A 114 -8.25 1.89 -1.80
CA ALA A 114 -8.03 2.50 -3.11
C ALA A 114 -7.15 3.76 -3.00
N ARG A 115 -7.43 4.63 -2.04
CA ARG A 115 -6.65 5.86 -1.78
C ARG A 115 -5.23 5.57 -1.31
N ALA A 116 -5.07 4.59 -0.40
CA ALA A 116 -3.78 4.17 0.09
C ALA A 116 -2.93 3.51 -1.01
N TRP A 117 -3.53 2.67 -1.86
CA TRP A 117 -2.88 2.06 -3.01
C TRP A 117 -2.43 3.10 -4.04
N PHE A 118 -3.29 4.07 -4.36
CA PHE A 118 -2.92 5.19 -5.23
C PHE A 118 -1.74 5.97 -4.66
N LYS A 119 -1.78 6.34 -3.37
CA LYS A 119 -0.67 7.00 -2.70
C LYS A 119 0.61 6.16 -2.74
N LEU A 120 0.54 4.88 -2.40
CA LEU A 120 1.70 3.97 -2.37
C LEU A 120 2.45 3.97 -3.71
N THR A 121 1.70 3.94 -4.81
CA THR A 121 2.23 3.81 -6.17
C THR A 121 2.55 5.14 -6.86
N HIS A 122 2.28 6.28 -6.21
CA HIS A 122 2.50 7.62 -6.79
C HIS A 122 3.22 8.61 -5.86
N ARG A 123 3.52 8.22 -4.61
CA ARG A 123 4.19 9.08 -3.62
C ARG A 123 5.59 9.55 -4.02
N ASP A 124 6.25 8.87 -4.93
CA ASP A 124 7.57 9.17 -5.48
C ASP A 124 7.51 9.83 -6.87
N MET A 125 6.32 10.09 -7.40
CA MET A 125 6.14 10.78 -8.68
C MET A 125 6.31 12.30 -8.59
N GLY A 126 6.46 12.88 -7.40
CA GLY A 126 6.61 14.32 -7.22
C GLY A 126 5.35 15.11 -7.62
N PRO A 127 5.49 16.35 -8.11
CA PRO A 127 4.35 17.24 -8.36
C PRO A 127 3.34 16.66 -9.36
N ARG A 128 2.06 16.99 -9.16
CA ARG A 128 0.94 16.54 -10.03
C ARG A 128 1.14 16.90 -11.50
N ALA A 129 1.90 17.95 -11.81
CA ALA A 129 2.27 18.31 -13.18
C ALA A 129 2.99 17.19 -13.96
N ARG A 130 3.58 16.21 -13.26
CA ARG A 130 4.24 15.03 -13.86
C ARG A 130 3.28 13.88 -14.17
N TYR A 131 2.02 13.96 -13.77
CA TYR A 131 1.08 12.86 -13.92
C TYR A 131 0.48 12.92 -15.33
N LEU A 132 0.54 11.81 -16.07
CA LEU A 132 0.14 11.74 -17.48
C LEU A 132 -0.97 10.71 -17.68
N GLY A 133 -1.83 10.95 -18.67
CA GLY A 133 -2.88 10.02 -19.08
C GLY A 133 -4.28 10.38 -18.60
N LYS A 134 -5.27 9.62 -19.08
CA LYS A 134 -6.71 9.94 -18.92
C LYS A 134 -7.29 9.54 -17.55
N LEU A 135 -6.55 8.76 -16.77
CA LEU A 135 -6.99 8.21 -15.49
C LEU A 135 -6.41 8.96 -14.28
N VAL A 136 -5.72 10.09 -14.50
CA VAL A 136 -5.23 10.93 -13.40
C VAL A 136 -6.43 11.43 -12.58
N PRO A 137 -6.48 11.16 -11.25
CA PRO A 137 -7.59 11.60 -10.42
C PRO A 137 -7.69 13.13 -10.40
N LYS A 138 -8.93 13.62 -10.51
CA LYS A 138 -9.21 15.06 -10.43
C LYS A 138 -9.00 15.62 -9.02
N GLU A 139 -9.35 14.82 -8.01
CA GLU A 139 -9.13 15.16 -6.60
C GLU A 139 -7.66 15.50 -6.34
N VAL A 140 -7.43 16.59 -5.61
CA VAL A 140 -6.10 17.03 -5.20
C VAL A 140 -5.83 16.48 -3.81
N LEU A 141 -4.75 15.71 -3.65
CA LEU A 141 -4.45 15.03 -2.40
C LEU A 141 -3.34 15.77 -1.66
N ILE A 142 -3.51 15.98 -0.35
CA ILE A 142 -2.57 16.77 0.46
C ILE A 142 -1.15 16.24 0.45
N TRP A 143 -0.95 14.92 0.38
CA TRP A 143 0.38 14.31 0.35
C TRP A 143 1.16 14.58 -0.94
N GLN A 144 0.53 15.18 -1.96
CA GLN A 144 1.17 15.56 -3.21
C GLN A 144 1.83 16.95 -3.13
N ASP A 145 1.78 17.61 -1.97
CA ASP A 145 2.24 18.98 -1.73
C ASP A 145 1.74 19.94 -2.84
N PRO A 146 0.41 20.08 -2.98
CA PRO A 146 -0.18 20.69 -4.17
C PRO A 146 0.16 22.19 -4.27
N VAL A 147 0.65 22.58 -5.44
CA VAL A 147 0.84 23.98 -5.81
C VAL A 147 -0.43 24.48 -6.51
N PRO A 148 -1.04 25.59 -6.06
CA PRO A 148 -2.19 26.19 -6.73
C PRO A 148 -1.89 26.52 -8.20
N ALA A 149 -2.92 26.48 -9.05
CA ALA A 149 -2.79 26.96 -10.41
C ALA A 149 -2.55 28.48 -10.40
N VAL A 150 -1.72 28.96 -11.33
CA VAL A 150 -1.58 30.39 -11.60
C VAL A 150 -2.81 30.86 -12.39
N ASP A 151 -3.55 31.83 -11.86
CA ASP A 151 -4.79 32.38 -12.42
C ASP A 151 -4.67 33.86 -12.82
N HIS A 152 -3.45 34.39 -12.84
CA HIS A 152 -3.15 35.78 -13.21
C HIS A 152 -1.98 35.85 -14.23
N PRO A 153 -1.81 36.99 -14.92
CA PRO A 153 -0.65 37.21 -15.78
C PRO A 153 0.66 37.07 -15.01
N LEU A 154 1.66 36.46 -15.65
CA LEU A 154 3.02 36.40 -15.11
C LEU A 154 3.76 37.71 -15.41
N VAL A 155 4.69 38.07 -14.52
CA VAL A 155 5.60 39.20 -14.71
C VAL A 155 6.42 39.06 -15.99
N ASP A 156 6.64 40.17 -16.69
CA ASP A 156 7.51 40.20 -17.86
C ASP A 156 8.96 40.56 -17.52
N SER A 157 9.80 40.74 -18.54
CA SER A 157 11.23 41.06 -18.34
C SER A 157 11.45 42.45 -17.72
N ALA A 158 10.58 43.43 -18.01
CA ALA A 158 10.66 44.78 -17.45
C ALA A 158 10.23 44.80 -15.98
N ASP A 159 9.19 44.04 -15.64
CA ASP A 159 8.77 43.82 -14.26
C ASP A 159 9.88 43.16 -13.43
N ILE A 160 10.49 42.10 -13.96
CA ILE A 160 11.59 41.38 -13.28
C ILE A 160 12.78 42.32 -13.01
N ALA A 161 13.17 43.15 -13.97
CA ALA A 161 14.27 44.11 -13.80
C ALA A 161 13.93 45.14 -12.71
N THR A 162 12.72 45.67 -12.74
CA THR A 162 12.21 46.63 -11.75
C THR A 162 12.19 46.02 -10.34
N LEU A 163 11.69 44.78 -10.20
CA LEU A 163 11.62 44.09 -8.91
C LEU A 163 13.00 43.80 -8.32
N LYS A 164 13.96 43.33 -9.13
CA LYS A 164 15.35 43.11 -8.67
C LYS A 164 15.98 44.39 -8.12
N SER A 165 15.80 45.52 -8.82
CA SER A 165 16.31 46.81 -8.35
C SER A 165 15.69 47.22 -7.00
N LYS A 166 14.37 47.03 -6.84
CA LYS A 166 13.67 47.31 -5.57
C LYS A 166 14.16 46.43 -4.42
N VAL A 167 14.38 45.13 -4.65
CA VAL A 167 14.91 44.20 -3.64
C VAL A 167 16.33 44.61 -3.21
N LEU A 168 17.21 44.99 -4.14
CA LEU A 168 18.55 45.46 -3.81
C LEU A 168 18.56 46.79 -3.04
N ALA A 169 17.58 47.65 -3.31
CA ALA A 169 17.42 48.93 -2.61
C ALA A 169 16.73 48.79 -1.23
N SER A 170 16.24 47.60 -0.84
CA SER A 170 15.48 47.42 0.40
C SER A 170 16.33 47.39 1.68
N GLY A 171 17.67 47.45 1.54
CA GLY A 171 18.60 47.33 2.66
C GLY A 171 18.92 45.89 3.08
N LEU A 172 18.40 44.88 2.36
CA LEU A 172 18.78 43.49 2.56
C LEU A 172 20.21 43.26 2.06
N THR A 173 21.01 42.56 2.85
CA THR A 173 22.39 42.22 2.49
C THR A 173 22.42 41.05 1.52
N ILE A 174 23.50 40.94 0.74
CA ILE A 174 23.71 39.82 -0.18
C ILE A 174 23.62 38.45 0.53
N PRO A 175 24.25 38.23 1.72
CA PRO A 175 24.10 36.96 2.42
C PRO A 175 22.65 36.61 2.78
N GLN A 176 21.82 37.60 3.18
CA GLN A 176 20.40 37.35 3.47
C GLN A 176 19.64 36.91 2.22
N LEU A 177 19.83 37.62 1.10
CA LEU A 177 19.17 37.29 -0.17
C LEU A 177 19.53 35.87 -0.65
N VAL A 178 20.82 35.52 -0.60
CA VAL A 178 21.29 34.20 -1.02
C VAL A 178 20.79 33.10 -0.08
N ALA A 179 20.88 33.32 1.24
CA ALA A 179 20.47 32.33 2.22
C ALA A 179 18.96 32.03 2.13
N THR A 180 18.12 33.05 2.00
CA THR A 180 16.66 32.85 1.91
C THR A 180 16.23 32.12 0.64
N ALA A 181 16.92 32.28 -0.49
CA ALA A 181 16.58 31.59 -1.73
C ALA A 181 17.03 30.11 -1.75
N TRP A 182 18.02 29.74 -0.94
CA TRP A 182 18.62 28.41 -0.91
C TRP A 182 18.11 27.52 0.21
N ALA A 183 17.89 28.10 1.40
CA ALA A 183 17.57 27.38 2.64
C ALA A 183 16.14 26.81 2.68
#